data_AF-A0A8J5T0V6-F1
#
_entry.id   AF-A0A8J5T0V6-F1
#
_cell.length_a   1.000
_cell.length_b   1.000
_cell.length_c   1.000
_cell.angle_alpha   90.00
_cell.angle_beta   90.00
_cell.angle_gamma   90.00
#
_symmetry.space_group_name_H-M   'P 1'
#
loop_
_entity.id
_entity.type
_entity.pdbx_description
1 polymer ?
#
loop_
_entity_poly.entity_id
_entity_poly.type
_entity_poly.pdbx_seq_one_letter_code
_entity_poly.pdbx_strand_id
1 'polypeptide(L)'
;MKAMLLSNFVFQILDDPSPTPPNDAYSSEFCSFINDCLQKDADARPSCEQLLSHPFIKRYENTTVDLIAYVKSVVDPTERLKQIAEMLAVHYYLLFNGSDGIWHYMKTFYMEESTFSFSGNVYAGQSDIFDTLSNVRKKLKGDRPQEKIVHVVEKLHCRSNGETGIAIRVSGSFIVGNQFLICGEGLQAEGMPSLEELSIDIPSKRVGRLKACIVCKLTPIYAVAVGSRIKMALRTVESSC
;
A
#
# COMPACT_ATOMS: atom_id res chain seq x y z
N MET A 1 17.03 -18.13 -10.70
CA MET A 1 17.52 -16.90 -11.36
C MET A 1 17.08 -15.60 -10.66
N LYS A 2 15.80 -15.36 -10.32
CA LYS A 2 15.37 -14.11 -9.62
C LYS A 2 16.04 -13.88 -8.24
N ALA A 3 16.29 -14.91 -7.44
CA ALA A 3 16.99 -14.79 -6.15
C ALA A 3 18.48 -14.40 -6.28
N MET A 4 19.11 -14.66 -7.44
CA MET A 4 20.51 -14.34 -7.72
C MET A 4 20.69 -12.89 -8.21
N LEU A 5 19.61 -12.25 -8.68
CA LEU A 5 19.62 -10.85 -9.11
C LEU A 5 19.48 -9.89 -7.92
N LEU A 6 18.65 -10.23 -6.93
CA LEU A 6 18.55 -9.45 -5.67
C LEU A 6 19.84 -9.50 -4.86
N SER A 7 20.54 -10.65 -4.81
CA SER A 7 21.84 -10.75 -4.15
C SER A 7 22.88 -9.84 -4.81
N ASN A 8 22.97 -9.83 -6.14
CA ASN A 8 23.95 -9.00 -6.85
C ASN A 8 23.71 -7.50 -6.66
N PHE A 9 22.45 -7.04 -6.58
CA PHE A 9 22.13 -5.63 -6.39
C PHE A 9 22.49 -5.12 -4.98
N VAL A 10 22.23 -5.93 -3.94
CA VAL A 10 22.61 -5.57 -2.57
C VAL A 10 24.13 -5.51 -2.43
N PHE A 11 24.88 -6.44 -3.03
CA PHE A 11 26.34 -6.39 -3.03
C PHE A 11 26.88 -5.18 -3.82
N GLN A 12 26.30 -4.84 -4.98
CA GLN A 12 26.67 -3.63 -5.73
C GLN A 12 26.42 -2.35 -4.93
N ILE A 13 25.29 -2.23 -4.22
CA ILE A 13 25.02 -1.07 -3.35
C ILE A 13 26.02 -0.99 -2.20
N LEU A 14 26.56 -2.11 -1.72
CA LEU A 14 27.59 -2.09 -0.68
C LEU A 14 28.95 -1.67 -1.23
N ASP A 15 29.33 -2.18 -2.39
CA ASP A 15 30.71 -2.07 -2.92
C ASP A 15 30.95 -0.82 -3.79
N ASP A 16 29.94 -0.31 -4.50
CA ASP A 16 30.12 0.84 -5.40
C ASP A 16 30.37 2.15 -4.62
N PRO A 17 30.98 3.20 -5.19
CA PRO A 17 31.02 4.49 -4.52
C PRO A 17 29.60 5.07 -4.35
N SER A 18 29.40 5.92 -3.33
CA SER A 18 28.13 6.64 -3.17
C SER A 18 27.83 7.48 -4.41
N PRO A 19 26.58 7.49 -4.91
CA PRO A 19 26.23 8.32 -6.04
C PRO A 19 26.43 9.79 -5.67
N THR A 20 27.13 10.53 -6.53
CA THR A 20 27.38 11.96 -6.38
C THR A 20 26.58 12.73 -7.42
N PRO A 21 25.87 13.80 -7.07
CA PRO A 21 25.18 14.63 -8.05
C PRO A 21 26.16 15.28 -9.05
N PRO A 22 25.78 15.44 -10.33
CA PRO A 22 26.63 16.08 -11.34
C PRO A 22 27.00 17.52 -10.95
N ASN A 23 28.31 17.82 -10.91
CA ASN A 23 28.83 19.12 -10.46
C ASN A 23 28.48 20.29 -11.40
N ASP A 24 28.10 19.99 -12.64
CA ASP A 24 27.69 20.96 -13.67
C ASP A 24 26.19 21.31 -13.61
N ALA A 25 25.37 20.44 -13.01
CA ALA A 25 23.92 20.61 -12.90
C ALA A 25 23.48 21.24 -11.56
N TYR A 26 24.31 21.18 -10.52
CA TYR A 26 23.95 21.58 -9.16
C TYR A 26 25.01 22.47 -8.51
N SER A 27 24.58 23.28 -7.52
CA SER A 27 25.51 24.10 -6.73
C SER A 27 26.46 23.24 -5.91
N SER A 28 27.70 23.71 -5.72
CA SER A 28 28.71 23.04 -4.88
C SER A 28 28.22 22.76 -3.44
N GLU A 29 27.47 23.69 -2.85
CA GLU A 29 26.87 23.53 -1.51
C GLU A 29 25.87 22.36 -1.46
N PHE A 30 25.07 22.19 -2.51
CA PHE A 30 24.14 21.06 -2.63
C PHE A 30 24.89 19.74 -2.79
N CYS A 31 25.89 19.69 -3.69
CA CYS A 31 26.68 18.48 -3.89
C CYS A 31 27.39 18.05 -2.61
N SER A 32 27.96 19.01 -1.86
CA SER A 32 28.57 18.77 -0.54
C SER A 32 27.56 18.15 0.43
N PHE A 33 26.38 18.75 0.55
CA PHE A 33 25.34 18.26 1.46
C PHE A 33 24.89 16.83 1.13
N ILE A 34 24.68 16.52 -0.15
CA ILE A 34 24.28 15.18 -0.59
C ILE A 34 25.39 14.15 -0.32
N ASN A 35 26.65 14.52 -0.53
CA ASN A 35 27.78 13.63 -0.23
C ASN A 35 27.88 13.31 1.26
N ASP A 36 27.67 14.31 2.13
CA ASP A 36 27.61 14.10 3.57
C ASP A 36 26.45 13.17 3.98
N CYS A 37 25.27 13.34 3.36
CA CYS A 37 24.11 12.48 3.59
C CYS A 37 24.34 11.03 3.14
N LEU A 38 25.04 10.84 2.03
CA LEU A 38 25.27 9.54 1.41
C LEU A 38 26.60 8.88 1.85
N GLN A 39 27.22 9.38 2.92
CA GLN A 39 28.41 8.76 3.48
C GLN A 39 28.10 7.32 3.93
N LYS A 40 28.79 6.34 3.34
CA LYS A 40 28.55 4.90 3.60
C LYS A 40 29.16 4.44 4.91
N ASP A 41 30.35 4.95 5.21
CA ASP A 41 31.01 4.67 6.47
C ASP A 41 30.19 5.27 7.61
N ALA A 42 29.73 4.41 8.51
CA ALA A 42 28.88 4.81 9.63
C ALA A 42 29.63 5.74 10.60
N ASP A 43 30.95 5.54 10.78
CA ASP A 43 31.75 6.34 11.70
C ASP A 43 32.09 7.72 11.12
N ALA A 44 32.16 7.81 9.79
CA ALA A 44 32.38 9.08 9.08
C ALA A 44 31.07 9.83 8.78
N ARG A 45 29.90 9.21 8.95
CA ARG A 45 28.61 9.83 8.62
C ARG A 45 28.27 10.93 9.64
N PRO A 46 28.01 12.17 9.19
CA PRO A 46 27.59 13.23 10.09
C PRO A 46 26.26 12.90 10.79
N SER A 47 26.14 13.32 12.05
CA SER A 47 24.89 13.25 12.80
C SER A 47 23.80 14.14 12.19
N CYS A 48 22.53 13.87 12.51
CA CYS A 48 21.42 14.72 12.06
C CYS A 48 21.61 16.20 12.47
N GLU A 49 22.15 16.47 13.66
CA GLU A 49 22.41 17.84 14.12
C GLU A 49 23.47 18.55 13.25
N GLN A 50 24.52 17.82 12.84
CA GLN A 50 25.54 18.33 11.94
C GLN A 50 24.97 18.58 10.53
N LEU A 51 24.15 17.66 10.00
CA LEU A 51 23.49 17.82 8.70
C LEU A 51 22.51 19.01 8.69
N LEU A 52 21.74 19.20 9.76
CA LEU A 52 20.84 20.36 9.91
C LEU A 52 21.60 21.68 10.04
N SER A 53 22.87 21.63 10.47
CA SER A 53 23.77 22.78 10.55
C SER A 53 24.53 23.04 9.25
N HIS A 54 24.38 22.20 8.23
CA HIS A 54 25.09 22.33 6.95
C HIS A 54 24.70 23.65 6.24
N PRO A 55 25.66 24.37 5.60
CA PRO A 55 25.39 25.66 4.93
C PRO A 55 24.21 25.62 3.96
N PHE A 56 24.08 24.54 3.18
CA PHE A 56 22.96 24.32 2.28
C PHE A 56 21.60 24.39 2.99
N ILE A 57 21.44 23.74 4.14
CA ILE A 57 20.18 23.74 4.91
C ILE A 57 19.97 25.09 5.59
N LYS A 58 21.01 25.63 6.24
CA LYS A 58 20.93 26.92 6.96
C LYS A 58 20.55 28.09 6.05
N ARG A 59 20.96 28.07 4.79
CA ARG A 59 20.57 29.06 3.78
C ARG A 59 19.05 29.17 3.60
N TYR A 60 18.33 28.06 3.73
CA TYR A 60 16.87 28.01 3.52
C TYR A 60 16.07 27.94 4.84
N GLU A 61 16.72 28.00 6.00
CA GLU A 61 16.09 27.88 7.33
C GLU A 61 14.94 28.87 7.53
N ASN A 62 15.08 30.10 7.02
CA ASN A 62 14.07 31.16 7.13
C ASN A 62 13.28 31.37 5.84
N THR A 63 13.43 30.48 4.86
CA THR A 63 12.69 30.58 3.59
C THR A 63 11.30 29.99 3.77
N THR A 64 10.28 30.80 3.53
CA THR A 64 8.89 30.33 3.48
C THR A 64 8.67 29.59 2.17
N VAL A 65 8.73 28.26 2.22
CA VAL A 65 8.37 27.39 1.09
C VAL A 65 6.95 26.88 1.29
N ASP A 66 6.05 27.15 0.34
CA ASP A 66 4.73 26.53 0.32
C ASP A 66 4.84 25.11 -0.23
N LEU A 67 5.16 24.18 0.67
CA LEU A 67 5.23 22.75 0.36
C LEU A 67 3.90 22.20 -0.16
N ILE A 68 2.77 22.74 0.29
CA ILE A 68 1.44 22.29 -0.14
C ILE A 68 1.22 22.66 -1.60
N ALA A 69 1.54 23.90 -1.99
CA ALA A 69 1.45 24.34 -3.38
C ALA A 69 2.42 23.56 -4.27
N TYR A 70 3.67 23.34 -3.83
CA TYR A 70 4.63 22.55 -4.58
C TYR A 70 4.14 21.12 -4.81
N VAL A 71 3.70 20.42 -3.75
CA VAL A 71 3.17 19.04 -3.86
C VAL A 71 1.98 19.01 -4.81
N LYS A 72 1.04 19.96 -4.70
CA LYS A 72 -0.11 20.05 -5.63
C LYS A 72 0.30 20.28 -7.08
N SER A 73 1.45 20.93 -7.32
CA SER A 73 1.94 21.21 -8.67
C SER A 73 2.66 20.03 -9.33
N VAL A 74 3.32 19.18 -8.55
CA VAL A 74 4.12 18.06 -9.06
C VAL A 74 3.42 16.71 -8.96
N VAL A 75 2.28 16.65 -8.26
CA VAL A 75 1.55 15.42 -7.99
C VAL A 75 0.11 15.58 -8.47
N ASP A 76 -0.32 14.75 -9.43
CA ASP A 76 -1.75 14.64 -9.75
C ASP A 76 -2.47 14.00 -8.55
N PRO A 77 -3.42 14.71 -7.90
CA PRO A 77 -4.20 14.16 -6.80
C PRO A 77 -4.94 12.87 -7.17
N THR A 78 -5.31 12.72 -8.45
CA THR A 78 -5.99 11.55 -8.99
C THR A 78 -5.08 10.34 -9.02
N GLU A 79 -3.81 10.51 -9.43
CA GLU A 79 -2.83 9.43 -9.41
C GLU A 79 -2.50 8.98 -7.99
N ARG A 80 -2.36 9.92 -7.04
CA ARG A 80 -2.17 9.55 -5.63
C ARG A 80 -3.36 8.81 -5.05
N LEU A 81 -4.56 9.26 -5.37
CA LEU A 81 -5.77 8.60 -4.92
C LEU A 81 -5.85 7.17 -5.47
N LYS A 82 -5.48 7.00 -6.75
CA LYS A 82 -5.35 5.69 -7.39
C LYS A 82 -4.33 4.82 -6.66
N GLN A 83 -3.10 5.30 -6.43
CA GLN A 83 -2.06 4.55 -5.71
C GLN A 83 -2.52 4.11 -4.31
N ILE A 84 -3.18 4.98 -3.56
CA ILE A 84 -3.73 4.67 -2.23
C ILE A 84 -4.82 3.58 -2.34
N ALA A 85 -5.71 3.69 -3.33
CA ALA A 85 -6.77 2.71 -3.54
C ALA A 85 -6.22 1.33 -3.89
N GLU A 86 -5.22 1.28 -4.78
CA GLU A 86 -4.54 0.06 -5.21
C GLU A 86 -3.83 -0.60 -4.03
N MET A 87 -3.02 0.16 -3.29
CA MET A 87 -2.35 -0.32 -2.08
C MET A 87 -3.38 -0.87 -1.08
N LEU A 88 -4.47 -0.16 -0.83
CA LEU A 88 -5.48 -0.63 0.12
C LEU A 88 -6.13 -1.94 -0.33
N ALA A 89 -6.56 -2.04 -1.58
CA ALA A 89 -7.20 -3.25 -2.09
C ALA A 89 -6.25 -4.45 -2.03
N VAL A 90 -4.97 -4.25 -2.39
CA VAL A 90 -3.92 -5.26 -2.27
C VAL A 90 -3.83 -5.76 -0.83
N HIS A 91 -3.62 -4.86 0.13
CA HIS A 91 -3.46 -5.24 1.54
C HIS A 91 -4.70 -5.93 2.11
N TYR A 92 -5.89 -5.42 1.79
CA TYR A 92 -7.15 -5.99 2.25
C TYR A 92 -7.32 -7.44 1.79
N TYR A 93 -7.20 -7.70 0.49
CA TYR A 93 -7.39 -9.04 -0.06
C TYR A 93 -6.21 -9.98 0.22
N LEU A 94 -4.99 -9.47 0.40
CA LEU A 94 -3.88 -10.28 0.90
C LEU A 94 -4.15 -10.77 2.33
N LEU A 95 -4.64 -9.92 3.22
CA LEU A 95 -5.04 -10.35 4.57
C LEU A 95 -6.20 -11.34 4.53
N PHE A 96 -7.22 -11.06 3.69
CA PHE A 96 -8.38 -11.93 3.56
C PHE A 96 -8.02 -13.34 3.08
N ASN A 97 -7.26 -13.44 2.00
CA ASN A 97 -6.89 -14.71 1.40
C ASN A 97 -5.63 -15.33 2.05
N GLY A 98 -4.96 -14.60 2.95
CA GLY A 98 -3.70 -14.97 3.59
C GLY A 98 -3.82 -16.10 4.62
N SER A 99 -2.77 -16.29 5.43
CA SER A 99 -2.75 -17.30 6.50
C SER A 99 -3.52 -16.85 7.74
N ASP A 100 -3.82 -17.77 8.65
CA ASP A 100 -4.57 -17.44 9.88
C ASP A 100 -3.74 -16.60 10.87
N GLY A 101 -2.40 -16.68 10.81
CA GLY A 101 -1.52 -15.94 11.73
C GLY A 101 -1.61 -14.42 11.62
N ILE A 102 -2.00 -13.88 10.46
CA ILE A 102 -2.13 -12.43 10.23
C ILE A 102 -3.60 -11.97 10.21
N TRP A 103 -4.56 -12.87 10.39
CA TRP A 103 -5.98 -12.57 10.22
C TRP A 103 -6.50 -11.51 11.18
N HIS A 104 -6.01 -11.50 12.42
CA HIS A 104 -6.42 -10.55 13.45
C HIS A 104 -6.19 -9.07 13.04
N TYR A 105 -5.26 -8.80 12.11
CA TYR A 105 -5.07 -7.46 11.56
C TYR A 105 -6.24 -6.98 10.69
N MET A 106 -7.09 -7.88 10.18
CA MET A 106 -8.32 -7.46 9.47
C MET A 106 -9.20 -6.56 10.34
N LYS A 107 -9.20 -6.79 11.66
CA LYS A 107 -9.94 -5.99 12.63
C LYS A 107 -9.55 -4.50 12.60
N THR A 108 -8.32 -4.17 12.20
CA THR A 108 -7.82 -2.78 12.18
C THR A 108 -8.35 -1.94 11.01
N PHE A 109 -9.02 -2.55 10.03
CA PHE A 109 -9.65 -1.87 8.89
C PHE A 109 -11.06 -1.33 9.19
N TYR A 110 -11.54 -1.55 10.42
CA TYR A 110 -12.88 -1.23 10.85
C TYR A 110 -12.85 -0.57 12.22
N MET A 111 -13.81 0.33 12.47
CA MET A 111 -14.03 1.00 13.75
C MET A 111 -15.45 0.70 14.27
N GLU A 112 -15.81 1.19 15.45
CA GLU A 112 -17.14 0.96 16.04
C GLU A 112 -18.28 1.53 15.18
N GLU A 113 -18.00 2.59 14.45
CA GLU A 113 -18.93 3.23 13.52
C GLU A 113 -18.83 2.72 12.07
N SER A 114 -18.00 1.71 11.81
CA SER A 114 -17.97 1.03 10.51
C SER A 114 -19.23 0.19 10.31
N THR A 115 -19.59 0.00 9.04
CA THR A 115 -20.67 -0.90 8.63
C THR A 115 -20.22 -1.80 7.48
N PHE A 116 -20.58 -3.08 7.53
CA PHE A 116 -20.36 -4.06 6.48
C PHE A 116 -21.69 -4.63 6.02
N SER A 117 -21.95 -4.65 4.72
CA SER A 117 -23.16 -5.23 4.16
C SER A 117 -22.86 -6.47 3.34
N PHE A 118 -23.47 -7.59 3.69
CA PHE A 118 -23.30 -8.86 2.98
C PHE A 118 -24.56 -9.71 3.01
N SER A 119 -24.92 -10.25 1.84
CA SER A 119 -26.10 -11.12 1.68
C SER A 119 -27.41 -10.50 2.20
N GLY A 120 -27.58 -9.17 2.02
CA GLY A 120 -28.75 -8.41 2.46
C GLY A 120 -28.76 -8.00 3.94
N ASN A 121 -27.77 -8.44 4.73
CA ASN A 121 -27.62 -8.05 6.13
C ASN A 121 -26.61 -6.91 6.29
N VAL A 122 -26.79 -6.10 7.33
CA VAL A 122 -25.86 -5.04 7.72
C VAL A 122 -25.30 -5.37 9.09
N TYR A 123 -23.99 -5.31 9.22
CA TYR A 123 -23.23 -5.55 10.43
C TYR A 123 -22.51 -4.26 10.80
N ALA A 124 -22.59 -3.86 12.06
CA ALA A 124 -22.03 -2.60 12.54
C ALA A 124 -21.02 -2.86 13.65
N GLY A 125 -19.96 -2.06 13.67
CA GLY A 125 -18.93 -2.15 14.69
C GLY A 125 -17.86 -3.21 14.41
N GLN A 126 -16.71 -3.00 15.04
CA GLN A 126 -15.48 -3.69 14.67
C GLN A 126 -15.56 -5.22 14.93
N SER A 127 -16.22 -5.64 16.00
CA SER A 127 -16.34 -7.06 16.37
C SER A 127 -17.26 -7.82 15.42
N ASP A 128 -18.49 -7.35 15.24
CA ASP A 128 -19.51 -8.03 14.41
C ASP A 128 -19.05 -8.17 12.96
N ILE A 129 -18.37 -7.13 12.44
CA ILE A 129 -17.78 -7.16 11.10
C ILE A 129 -16.68 -8.23 11.04
N PHE A 130 -15.77 -8.26 12.01
CA PHE A 130 -14.68 -9.23 12.03
C PHE A 130 -15.19 -10.68 12.13
N ASP A 131 -16.19 -10.94 12.97
CA ASP A 131 -16.79 -12.27 13.13
C ASP A 131 -17.51 -12.69 11.85
N THR A 132 -18.22 -11.76 11.21
CA THR A 132 -18.89 -12.01 9.92
C THR A 132 -17.87 -12.31 8.82
N LEU A 133 -16.82 -11.50 8.67
CA LEU A 133 -15.76 -11.73 7.70
C LEU A 133 -15.04 -13.06 7.98
N SER A 134 -14.84 -13.43 9.25
CA SER A 134 -14.25 -14.71 9.64
C SER A 134 -15.11 -15.89 9.18
N ASN A 135 -16.44 -15.78 9.32
CA ASN A 135 -17.39 -16.76 8.83
C ASN A 135 -17.38 -16.86 7.30
N VAL A 136 -17.34 -15.73 6.58
CA VAL A 136 -17.21 -15.72 5.11
C VAL A 136 -15.90 -16.38 4.68
N ARG A 137 -14.78 -16.01 5.31
CA ARG A 137 -13.46 -16.58 5.03
C ARG A 137 -13.42 -18.08 5.26
N LYS A 138 -14.01 -18.58 6.35
CA LYS A 138 -14.13 -20.03 6.62
C LYS A 138 -14.93 -20.74 5.54
N LYS A 139 -16.06 -20.17 5.10
CA LYS A 139 -16.88 -20.72 4.01
C LYS A 139 -16.11 -20.79 2.68
N LEU A 140 -15.32 -19.76 2.35
CA LEU A 140 -14.52 -19.73 1.12
C LEU A 140 -13.31 -20.67 1.18
N LYS A 141 -12.71 -20.85 2.36
CA LYS A 141 -11.64 -21.85 2.57
C LYS A 141 -12.17 -23.27 2.36
N GLY A 142 -13.43 -23.51 2.76
CA GLY A 142 -14.04 -24.83 2.72
C GLY A 142 -13.31 -25.84 3.62
N ASP A 143 -13.63 -27.12 3.46
CA ASP A 143 -13.03 -28.21 4.24
C ASP A 143 -11.80 -28.84 3.54
N ARG A 144 -11.43 -28.34 2.35
CA ARG A 144 -10.38 -28.94 1.53
C ARG A 144 -8.99 -28.44 1.93
N PRO A 145 -8.00 -29.33 2.10
CA PRO A 145 -6.68 -28.95 2.59
C PRO A 145 -5.79 -28.18 1.59
N GLN A 146 -6.06 -28.25 0.27
CA GLN A 146 -5.17 -27.69 -0.77
C GLN A 146 -5.83 -26.70 -1.74
N GLU A 147 -7.16 -26.60 -1.74
CA GLU A 147 -7.92 -25.75 -2.66
C GLU A 147 -8.90 -24.90 -1.88
N LYS A 148 -8.75 -23.58 -1.98
CA LYS A 148 -9.68 -22.60 -1.40
C LYS A 148 -10.24 -21.71 -2.50
N ILE A 149 -11.39 -21.11 -2.23
CA ILE A 149 -11.91 -20.06 -3.10
C ILE A 149 -11.16 -18.77 -2.77
N VAL A 150 -10.47 -18.21 -3.76
CA VAL A 150 -9.67 -16.99 -3.64
C VAL A 150 -10.22 -15.89 -4.52
N HIS A 151 -9.92 -14.66 -4.13
CA HIS A 151 -10.28 -13.48 -4.89
C HIS A 151 -9.31 -13.27 -6.07
N VAL A 152 -9.85 -12.78 -7.17
CA VAL A 152 -9.11 -12.22 -8.30
C VAL A 152 -9.66 -10.82 -8.54
N VAL A 153 -8.82 -9.80 -8.38
CA VAL A 153 -9.19 -8.41 -8.66
C VAL A 153 -8.85 -8.11 -10.12
N GLU A 154 -9.86 -7.96 -10.95
CA GLU A 154 -9.69 -7.69 -12.39
C GLU A 154 -9.73 -6.18 -12.69
N LYS A 155 -10.58 -5.43 -11.99
CA LYS A 155 -10.70 -3.98 -12.16
C LYS A 155 -10.88 -3.29 -10.81
N LEU A 156 -10.19 -2.16 -10.65
CA LEU A 156 -10.31 -1.27 -9.52
C LEU A 156 -10.56 0.14 -10.04
N HIS A 157 -11.60 0.79 -9.50
CA HIS A 157 -11.88 2.20 -9.75
C HIS A 157 -11.93 2.92 -8.41
N CYS A 158 -11.46 4.16 -8.36
CA CYS A 158 -11.60 4.98 -7.18
C CYS A 158 -12.09 6.38 -7.53
N ARG A 159 -12.70 7.05 -6.56
CA ARG A 159 -13.07 8.46 -6.62
C ARG A 159 -13.01 9.08 -5.24
N SER A 160 -12.90 10.40 -5.18
CA SER A 160 -13.08 11.13 -3.93
C SER A 160 -14.49 10.92 -3.39
N ASN A 161 -14.61 10.89 -2.07
CA ASN A 161 -15.86 10.71 -1.35
C ASN A 161 -15.91 11.70 -0.17
N GLY A 162 -16.45 12.88 -0.43
CA GLY A 162 -16.33 14.02 0.48
C GLY A 162 -14.92 14.61 0.50
N GLU A 163 -14.63 15.44 1.50
CA GLU A 163 -13.35 16.17 1.61
C GLU A 163 -12.17 15.26 1.99
N THR A 164 -12.43 14.24 2.80
CA THR A 164 -11.39 13.39 3.39
C THR A 164 -11.63 11.91 3.14
N GLY A 165 -12.34 11.55 2.07
CA GLY A 165 -12.70 10.15 1.84
C GLY A 165 -12.42 9.68 0.42
N ILE A 166 -12.35 8.36 0.28
CA ILE A 166 -12.19 7.66 -0.99
C ILE A 166 -13.26 6.58 -1.09
N ALA A 167 -13.90 6.46 -2.25
CA ALA A 167 -14.76 5.33 -2.57
C ALA A 167 -14.05 4.49 -3.63
N ILE A 168 -13.84 3.21 -3.32
CA ILE A 168 -13.15 2.24 -4.16
C ILE A 168 -14.16 1.20 -4.60
N ARG A 169 -14.23 0.90 -5.89
CA ARG A 169 -15.06 -0.16 -6.46
C ARG A 169 -14.16 -1.21 -7.07
N VAL A 170 -14.30 -2.42 -6.57
CA VAL A 170 -13.55 -3.60 -7.00
C VAL A 170 -14.49 -4.53 -7.74
N SER A 171 -14.04 -5.02 -8.90
CA SER A 171 -14.73 -6.10 -9.60
C SER A 171 -13.74 -7.16 -10.05
N GLY A 172 -14.19 -8.41 -10.07
CA GLY A 172 -13.42 -9.51 -10.62
C GLY A 172 -14.10 -10.84 -10.37
N SER A 173 -13.33 -11.81 -9.90
CA SER A 173 -13.72 -13.20 -9.89
C SER A 173 -13.38 -13.89 -8.58
N PHE A 174 -14.13 -14.94 -8.28
CA PHE A 174 -13.73 -15.97 -7.34
C PHE A 174 -13.26 -17.18 -8.14
N ILE A 175 -12.08 -17.70 -7.81
CA ILE A 175 -11.53 -18.91 -8.45
C ILE A 175 -11.17 -19.96 -7.40
N VAL A 176 -11.10 -21.22 -7.80
CA VAL A 176 -10.46 -22.27 -6.99
C VAL A 176 -8.95 -22.15 -7.15
N GLY A 177 -8.24 -21.96 -6.04
CA GLY A 177 -6.79 -21.82 -6.02
C GLY A 177 -6.21 -21.69 -4.62
N ASN A 178 -4.92 -21.35 -4.53
CA ASN A 178 -4.21 -21.18 -3.26
C ASN A 178 -3.66 -19.76 -3.05
N GLN A 179 -3.65 -18.92 -4.09
CA GLN A 179 -3.06 -17.59 -4.08
C GLN A 179 -4.04 -16.53 -4.58
N PHE A 180 -4.05 -15.39 -3.90
CA PHE A 180 -4.76 -14.18 -4.33
C PHE A 180 -4.08 -13.54 -5.54
N LEU A 181 -4.88 -13.05 -6.49
CA LEU A 181 -4.38 -12.46 -7.74
C LEU A 181 -4.95 -11.06 -7.97
N ILE A 182 -4.12 -10.19 -8.53
CA ILE A 182 -4.54 -8.89 -9.04
C ILE A 182 -4.11 -8.79 -10.51
N CYS A 183 -5.05 -8.43 -11.37
CA CYS A 183 -4.94 -8.57 -12.81
C CYS A 183 -5.26 -7.28 -13.59
N GLY A 184 -5.33 -6.12 -12.93
CA GLY A 184 -5.64 -4.86 -13.59
C GLY A 184 -4.41 -4.08 -14.08
N GLU A 185 -4.60 -3.25 -15.11
CA GLU A 185 -3.55 -2.34 -15.62
C GLU A 185 -3.08 -1.37 -14.53
N GLY A 186 -1.78 -1.39 -14.22
CA GLY A 186 -1.16 -0.55 -13.20
C GLY A 186 -1.14 -1.13 -11.77
N LEU A 187 -1.72 -2.31 -11.55
CA LEU A 187 -1.86 -2.92 -10.22
C LEU A 187 -0.78 -3.98 -9.87
N GLN A 188 0.32 -4.04 -10.62
CA GLN A 188 1.40 -4.99 -10.32
C GLN A 188 2.22 -4.47 -9.13
N ALA A 189 1.88 -4.92 -7.92
CA ALA A 189 2.73 -4.68 -6.76
C ALA A 189 4.10 -5.32 -7.00
N GLU A 190 5.17 -4.59 -6.68
CA GLU A 190 6.55 -5.04 -6.86
C GLU A 190 6.77 -6.38 -6.14
N GLY A 191 7.19 -7.42 -6.88
CA GLY A 191 7.33 -8.79 -6.37
C GLY A 191 6.11 -9.71 -6.53
N MET A 192 4.98 -9.22 -7.05
CA MET A 192 3.82 -10.06 -7.40
C MET A 192 3.91 -10.55 -8.85
N PRO A 193 3.66 -11.85 -9.10
CA PRO A 193 3.72 -12.41 -10.45
C PRO A 193 2.59 -11.82 -11.33
N SER A 194 2.93 -11.47 -12.57
CA SER A 194 1.93 -10.99 -13.54
C SER A 194 1.01 -12.12 -14.00
N LEU A 195 -0.16 -11.78 -14.57
CA LEU A 195 -1.08 -12.78 -15.14
C LEU A 195 -0.39 -13.63 -16.22
N GLU A 196 0.46 -13.00 -17.04
CA GLU A 196 1.26 -13.64 -18.09
C GLU A 196 2.29 -14.63 -17.51
N GLU A 197 2.88 -14.32 -16.34
CA GLU A 197 3.79 -15.22 -15.65
C GLU A 197 3.08 -16.43 -15.01
N LEU A 198 1.78 -16.31 -14.70
CA LEU A 198 1.03 -17.35 -13.97
C LEU A 198 0.30 -18.35 -14.87
N SER A 199 0.06 -18.05 -16.14
CA SER A 199 -0.67 -18.93 -17.08
C SER A 199 -2.01 -19.46 -16.52
N ILE A 200 -2.70 -18.68 -15.67
CA ILE A 200 -3.94 -19.11 -15.03
C ILE A 200 -5.12 -18.82 -15.95
N ASP A 201 -5.78 -19.89 -16.40
CA ASP A 201 -7.06 -19.79 -17.09
C ASP A 201 -8.18 -19.44 -16.09
N ILE A 202 -8.34 -18.14 -15.82
CA ILE A 202 -9.36 -17.61 -14.93
C ILE A 202 -10.77 -18.09 -15.34
N PRO A 203 -11.18 -18.05 -16.63
CA PRO A 203 -12.47 -18.57 -17.06
C PRO A 203 -12.78 -20.01 -16.60
N SER A 204 -11.87 -20.97 -16.75
CA SER A 204 -12.14 -22.37 -16.38
C SER A 204 -12.14 -22.63 -14.88
N LYS A 205 -11.44 -21.80 -14.09
CA LYS A 205 -11.39 -21.93 -12.62
C LYS A 205 -12.41 -21.05 -11.88
N ARG A 206 -13.16 -20.23 -12.60
CA ARG A 206 -14.12 -19.28 -12.03
C ARG A 206 -15.30 -20.00 -11.39
N VAL A 207 -15.53 -19.70 -10.12
CA VAL A 207 -16.69 -20.19 -9.34
C VAL A 207 -17.67 -19.08 -8.97
N GLY A 208 -17.32 -17.83 -9.22
CA GLY A 208 -18.20 -16.69 -8.96
C GLY A 208 -17.65 -15.36 -9.46
N ARG A 209 -18.47 -14.32 -9.33
CA ARG A 209 -18.07 -12.93 -9.60
C ARG A 209 -17.93 -12.17 -8.29
N LEU A 210 -16.85 -11.39 -8.21
CA LEU A 210 -16.60 -10.46 -7.13
C LEU A 210 -17.09 -9.06 -7.54
N LYS A 211 -17.89 -8.45 -6.68
CA LYS A 211 -18.18 -7.01 -6.69
C LYS A 211 -18.14 -6.51 -5.26
N ALA A 212 -17.29 -5.54 -4.99
CA ALA A 212 -17.18 -4.90 -3.68
C ALA A 212 -17.05 -3.40 -3.84
N CYS A 213 -17.55 -2.66 -2.86
CA CYS A 213 -17.32 -1.22 -2.76
C CYS A 213 -16.83 -0.93 -1.35
N ILE A 214 -15.67 -0.30 -1.24
CA ILE A 214 -15.01 0.05 0.01
C ILE A 214 -15.01 1.58 0.07
N VAL A 215 -15.71 2.15 1.04
CA VAL A 215 -15.63 3.59 1.32
C VAL A 215 -14.73 3.78 2.52
N CYS A 216 -13.69 4.59 2.38
CA CYS A 216 -12.72 4.89 3.43
C CYS A 216 -12.71 6.38 3.76
N LYS A 217 -12.56 6.71 5.05
CA LYS A 217 -12.14 8.05 5.48
C LYS A 217 -10.62 8.05 5.70
N LEU A 218 -9.94 8.97 5.04
CA LEU A 218 -8.53 9.29 5.23
C LEU A 218 -8.43 10.33 6.34
N THR A 219 -7.96 9.93 7.52
CA THR A 219 -7.63 10.90 8.58
C THR A 219 -6.25 11.50 8.31
N PRO A 220 -6.09 12.83 8.26
CA PRO A 220 -4.77 13.44 8.16
C PRO A 220 -3.90 13.02 9.35
N ILE A 221 -2.67 12.62 9.06
CA ILE A 221 -1.65 12.34 10.07
C ILE A 221 -1.18 13.70 10.59
N TYR A 222 -1.84 14.24 11.62
CA TYR A 222 -1.14 15.21 12.46
C TYR A 222 0.04 14.47 13.07
N ALA A 223 1.26 14.94 12.81
CA ALA A 223 2.49 14.35 13.30
C ALA A 223 2.44 14.20 14.82
N VAL A 224 2.09 13.00 15.30
CA VAL A 224 2.40 12.56 16.64
C VAL A 224 3.59 11.63 16.49
N ALA A 225 4.78 12.22 16.61
CA ALA A 225 6.01 11.47 16.86
C ALA A 225 5.93 10.91 18.29
N VAL A 226 5.20 9.82 18.47
CA VAL A 226 5.33 8.93 19.64
C VAL A 226 5.13 7.50 19.15
N GLY A 227 6.23 6.79 18.95
CA GLY A 227 6.24 5.33 18.76
C GLY A 227 5.84 4.83 17.37
N SER A 228 6.84 4.66 16.51
CA SER A 228 6.95 3.89 15.25
C SER A 228 5.81 2.96 14.80
N ARG A 229 4.58 3.44 14.63
CA ARG A 229 3.51 2.77 13.86
C ARG A 229 2.63 3.81 13.18
N ILE A 230 2.74 3.93 11.86
CA ILE A 230 1.73 4.63 11.05
C ILE A 230 0.44 3.82 11.17
N LYS A 231 -0.53 4.33 11.93
CA LYS A 231 -1.90 3.82 11.93
C LYS A 231 -2.72 4.65 10.95
N MET A 232 -2.91 4.16 9.73
CA MET A 232 -4.05 4.60 8.93
C MET A 232 -5.31 4.07 9.60
N ALA A 233 -6.12 4.97 10.17
CA ALA A 233 -7.48 4.63 10.60
C ALA A 233 -8.36 4.54 9.35
N LEU A 234 -8.30 3.39 8.68
CA LEU A 234 -9.20 3.08 7.58
C LEU A 234 -10.56 2.75 8.17
N ARG A 235 -11.56 3.60 7.93
CA ARG A 235 -12.96 3.24 8.17
C ARG A 235 -13.49 2.60 6.91
N THR A 236 -13.50 1.27 6.81
CA THR A 236 -14.14 0.60 5.68
C THR A 236 -15.65 0.57 5.92
N VAL A 237 -16.43 1.22 5.04
CA VAL A 237 -17.85 0.95 4.86
C VAL A 237 -17.99 0.14 3.58
N GLU A 238 -18.24 -1.17 3.73
CA GLU A 238 -18.48 -2.04 2.59
C GLU A 238 -19.98 -2.04 2.28
N SER A 239 -20.36 -1.42 1.16
CA SER A 239 -21.74 -1.42 0.64
C SER A 239 -21.80 -2.24 -0.65
N SER A 240 -22.34 -3.47 -0.59
CA SER A 240 -22.75 -4.16 -1.81
C SER A 240 -23.99 -3.49 -2.40
N CYS A 241 -23.93 -3.14 -3.69
CA CYS A 241 -25.13 -2.98 -4.53
C CYS A 241 -25.59 -4.35 -5.01
#